data_AF-A0A3E0WLS4-F1
#
_entry.id   AF-A0A3E0WLS4-F1
#
_cell.length_a   1.000
_cell.length_b   1.000
_cell.length_c   1.000
_cell.angle_alpha   90.00
_cell.angle_beta   90.00
_cell.angle_gamma   90.00
#
_symmetry.space_group_name_H-M   'P 1'
#
loop_
_entity.id
_entity.type
_entity.pdbx_description
1 polymer ?
#
loop_
_entity_poly.entity_id
_entity_poly.type
_entity_poly.pdbx_seq_one_letter_code
_entity_poly.pdbx_strand_id
1 'polypeptide(L)'
;MSKQEALWQRLLQVEKPWRVLKYERDEHRQQHFITIGPESQRSWFGLVSRPAEALDTINWRHRNFGDWEVHLKVQAPTDADLSQQPWQGGRNQPFTNALAQEVFAMLREELTLTRICKLTGIPIADLWRFQYALDNGEWSPARSAAGSATPRADSSGPSSPPDGDIPNLNHPVWADIAKGGLEIDTRVLSLKMLLARLRSQLQRTSDEEVMMLKLQELRRYFVNNRRLLVHELKQLRGYR
;
A
#
# COMPACT_ATOMS: atom_id res chain seq x y z
N MET A 1 -21.12 -25.68 5.37
CA MET A 1 -19.86 -25.03 5.78
C MET A 1 -18.84 -26.11 6.05
N SER A 2 -17.76 -26.17 5.29
CA SER A 2 -16.69 -27.16 5.47
C SER A 2 -15.87 -26.86 6.74
N LYS A 3 -15.18 -27.87 7.29
CA LYS A 3 -14.32 -27.71 8.48
C LYS A 3 -13.23 -26.64 8.26
N GLN A 4 -12.75 -26.49 7.03
CA GLN A 4 -11.74 -25.51 6.65
C GLN A 4 -12.32 -24.08 6.60
N GLU A 5 -13.51 -23.89 6.05
CA GLU A 5 -14.17 -22.57 6.05
C GLU A 5 -14.47 -22.10 7.48
N ALA A 6 -14.90 -23.01 8.37
CA ALA A 6 -15.14 -22.69 9.78
C ALA A 6 -13.86 -22.31 10.54
N LEU A 7 -12.72 -22.93 10.18
CA LEU A 7 -11.41 -22.58 10.71
C LEU A 7 -10.97 -21.20 10.24
N TRP A 8 -11.08 -20.89 8.94
CA TRP A 8 -10.75 -19.57 8.40
C TRP A 8 -11.65 -18.47 8.93
N GLN A 9 -12.94 -18.76 9.13
CA GLN A 9 -13.87 -17.82 9.77
C GLN A 9 -13.40 -17.43 11.18
N ARG A 10 -12.89 -18.40 11.96
CA ARG A 10 -12.33 -18.14 13.29
C ARG A 10 -10.98 -17.41 13.23
N LEU A 11 -10.07 -17.84 12.36
CA LEU A 11 -8.73 -17.23 12.23
C LEU A 11 -8.80 -15.76 11.81
N LEU A 12 -9.65 -15.46 10.84
CA LEU A 12 -9.87 -14.11 10.35
C LEU A 12 -10.79 -13.30 11.26
N GLN A 13 -11.40 -13.91 12.29
CA GLN A 13 -12.39 -13.26 13.16
C GLN A 13 -13.53 -12.63 12.33
N VAL A 14 -14.05 -13.39 11.37
CA VAL A 14 -15.15 -12.94 10.50
C VAL A 14 -16.45 -13.08 11.28
N GLU A 15 -16.97 -11.95 11.73
CA GLU A 15 -18.22 -11.83 12.49
C GLU A 15 -19.40 -11.48 11.58
N LYS A 16 -20.61 -11.71 12.09
CA LYS A 16 -21.84 -11.32 11.41
C LYS A 16 -21.84 -9.81 11.13
N PRO A 17 -22.35 -9.35 9.97
CA PRO A 17 -23.12 -10.09 8.97
C PRO A 17 -22.26 -10.86 7.95
N TRP A 18 -20.93 -10.86 8.09
CA TRP A 18 -20.01 -11.47 7.14
C TRP A 18 -19.76 -12.95 7.46
N ARG A 19 -19.47 -13.72 6.42
CA ARG A 19 -19.11 -15.13 6.54
C ARG A 19 -18.12 -15.53 5.46
N VAL A 20 -17.28 -16.51 5.78
CA VAL A 20 -16.48 -17.20 4.75
C VAL A 20 -17.43 -18.04 3.90
N LEU A 21 -17.59 -17.63 2.64
CA LEU A 21 -18.46 -18.28 1.66
C LEU A 21 -17.78 -19.47 1.00
N LYS A 22 -16.48 -19.35 0.74
CA LYS A 22 -15.70 -20.34 -0.01
C LYS A 22 -14.24 -20.30 0.43
N TYR A 23 -13.61 -21.47 0.42
CA TYR A 23 -12.18 -21.64 0.59
C TYR A 23 -11.62 -22.48 -0.56
N GLU A 24 -10.56 -21.98 -1.18
CA GLU A 24 -9.79 -22.67 -2.21
C GLU A 24 -8.31 -22.63 -1.83
N ARG A 25 -7.56 -23.67 -2.22
CA ARG A 25 -6.12 -23.73 -2.02
C ARG A 25 -5.44 -24.09 -3.33
N ASP A 26 -4.36 -23.40 -3.64
CA ASP A 26 -3.46 -23.70 -4.74
C ASP A 26 -2.14 -24.20 -4.16
N GLU A 27 -1.88 -25.50 -4.32
CA GLU A 27 -0.67 -26.13 -3.78
C GLU A 27 0.58 -25.83 -4.59
N HIS A 28 0.44 -25.54 -5.89
CA HIS A 28 1.58 -25.22 -6.75
C HIS A 28 2.16 -23.85 -6.43
N ARG A 29 1.27 -22.89 -6.13
CA ARG A 29 1.66 -21.52 -5.78
C ARG A 29 1.74 -21.28 -4.28
N GLN A 30 1.36 -22.27 -3.46
CA GLN A 30 1.25 -22.16 -2.01
C GLN A 30 0.33 -21.01 -1.57
N GLN A 31 -0.87 -20.92 -2.18
CA GLN A 31 -1.82 -19.84 -1.94
C GLN A 31 -3.15 -20.34 -1.37
N HIS A 32 -3.68 -19.63 -0.39
CA HIS A 32 -5.03 -19.77 0.14
C HIS A 32 -5.91 -18.64 -0.39
N PHE A 33 -7.04 -19.00 -1.00
CA PHE A 33 -8.04 -18.06 -1.47
C PHE A 33 -9.30 -18.20 -0.62
N ILE A 34 -9.67 -17.12 0.07
CA ILE A 34 -10.80 -17.10 0.99
C ILE A 34 -11.79 -16.07 0.49
N THR A 35 -13.01 -16.51 0.18
CA THR A 35 -14.09 -15.61 -0.22
C THR A 35 -14.95 -15.26 0.98
N ILE A 36 -15.09 -13.96 1.28
CA ILE A 36 -15.92 -13.42 2.36
C ILE A 36 -17.08 -12.66 1.72
N GLY A 37 -18.28 -12.82 2.24
CA GLY A 37 -19.42 -12.02 1.83
C GLY A 37 -20.53 -12.04 2.87
N PRO A 38 -21.62 -11.30 2.65
CA PRO A 38 -22.73 -11.29 3.58
C PRO A 38 -23.34 -12.68 3.70
N GLU A 39 -23.73 -13.06 4.91
CA GLU A 39 -24.54 -14.25 5.15
C GLU A 39 -25.87 -14.04 4.43
N SER A 40 -26.01 -14.62 3.22
CA SER A 40 -27.25 -14.53 2.47
C SER A 40 -28.38 -15.10 3.33
N GLN A 41 -29.24 -14.22 3.82
CA GLN A 41 -30.50 -14.60 4.41
C GLN A 41 -31.33 -15.12 3.23
N ARG A 42 -31.22 -16.42 2.94
CA ARG A 42 -32.12 -17.08 2.00
C ARG A 42 -33.54 -16.71 2.45
N SER A 43 -34.23 -15.93 1.62
CA SER A 43 -35.62 -15.56 1.83
C SER A 43 -36.43 -16.85 1.91
N TRP A 44 -36.76 -17.25 3.13
CA TRP A 44 -37.56 -18.45 3.40
C TRP A 44 -39.07 -18.18 3.25
N PHE A 45 -39.46 -16.91 3.08
CA PHE A 45 -40.81 -16.55 2.68
C PHE A 45 -40.77 -15.99 1.26
N GLY A 46 -41.27 -16.79 0.33
CA GLY A 46 -41.52 -16.35 -1.03
C GLY A 46 -42.55 -15.22 -1.00
N LEU A 47 -42.08 -13.98 -1.06
CA LEU A 47 -42.73 -12.83 -1.68
C LEU A 47 -41.77 -11.65 -1.52
N VAL A 48 -41.43 -11.02 -2.66
CA VAL A 48 -40.47 -9.91 -2.82
C VAL A 48 -39.00 -10.33 -2.87
N SER A 49 -38.53 -10.68 -4.06
CA SER A 49 -37.10 -10.63 -4.39
C SER A 49 -36.68 -9.16 -4.34
N ARG A 50 -35.99 -8.73 -3.27
CA ARG A 50 -35.20 -7.49 -3.32
C ARG A 50 -34.29 -7.57 -4.54
N PRO A 51 -34.15 -6.51 -5.36
CA PRO A 51 -33.18 -6.51 -6.44
C PRO A 51 -31.83 -6.88 -5.83
N ALA A 52 -31.15 -7.85 -6.44
CA ALA A 52 -29.83 -8.28 -5.99
C ALA A 52 -28.93 -7.04 -5.98
N GLU A 53 -28.58 -6.56 -4.77
CA GLU A 53 -27.63 -5.46 -4.62
C GLU A 53 -26.36 -5.81 -5.41
N ALA A 54 -25.87 -4.86 -6.21
CA ALA A 54 -24.62 -5.04 -6.91
C ALA A 54 -23.51 -5.23 -5.87
N LEU A 55 -22.94 -6.43 -5.83
CA LEU A 55 -21.83 -6.75 -4.95
C LEU A 55 -20.53 -6.38 -5.66
N ASP A 56 -19.80 -5.43 -5.09
CA ASP A 56 -18.43 -5.16 -5.49
C ASP A 56 -17.52 -6.28 -4.99
N THR A 57 -16.57 -6.66 -5.86
CA THR A 57 -15.53 -7.63 -5.52
C THR A 57 -14.23 -6.90 -5.24
N ILE A 58 -13.77 -6.97 -4.01
CA ILE A 58 -12.49 -6.39 -3.58
C ILE A 58 -11.52 -7.53 -3.30
N ASN A 59 -10.29 -7.42 -3.81
CA ASN A 59 -9.26 -8.43 -3.63
C ASN A 59 -8.13 -7.85 -2.77
N TRP A 60 -7.80 -8.55 -1.69
CA TRP A 60 -6.74 -8.16 -0.77
C TRP A 60 -5.76 -9.29 -0.51
N ARG A 61 -4.47 -8.97 -0.44
CA ARG A 61 -3.45 -9.80 0.20
C ARG A 61 -3.52 -9.64 1.71
N HIS A 62 -3.65 -10.75 2.43
CA HIS A 62 -3.60 -10.82 3.89
C HIS A 62 -2.25 -11.35 4.37
N ARG A 63 -2.04 -11.35 5.69
CA ARG A 63 -0.86 -11.96 6.32
C ARG A 63 -0.74 -13.43 5.97
N ASN A 64 0.50 -13.89 5.84
CA ASN A 64 0.78 -15.28 5.51
C ASN A 64 0.31 -16.21 6.63
N PHE A 65 -0.02 -17.43 6.26
CA PHE A 65 -0.29 -18.51 7.20
C PHE A 65 0.83 -19.55 7.07
N GLY A 66 1.85 -19.42 7.92
CA GLY A 66 3.12 -20.12 7.71
C GLY A 66 3.78 -19.63 6.42
N ASP A 67 4.23 -20.55 5.57
CA ASP A 67 4.82 -20.23 4.27
C ASP A 67 3.79 -19.97 3.16
N TRP A 68 2.49 -20.01 3.49
CA TRP A 68 1.42 -19.89 2.51
C TRP A 68 0.90 -18.46 2.41
N GLU A 69 0.72 -18.03 1.18
CA GLU A 69 0.11 -16.75 0.86
C GLU A 69 -1.40 -16.82 1.13
N VAL A 70 -1.97 -15.73 1.65
CA VAL A 70 -3.40 -15.64 1.95
C VAL A 70 -4.00 -14.49 1.17
N HIS A 71 -4.98 -14.80 0.33
CA HIS A 71 -5.73 -13.87 -0.49
C HIS A 71 -7.20 -13.86 -0.06
N LEU A 72 -7.72 -12.68 0.21
CA LEU A 72 -9.12 -12.45 0.55
C LEU A 72 -9.84 -11.87 -0.66
N LYS A 73 -10.96 -12.48 -1.02
CA LYS A 73 -11.91 -11.97 -2.00
C LYS A 73 -13.18 -11.57 -1.26
N VAL A 74 -13.42 -10.27 -1.10
CA VAL A 74 -14.56 -9.75 -0.37
C VAL A 74 -15.64 -9.34 -1.36
N GLN A 75 -16.83 -9.93 -1.21
CA GLN A 75 -18.03 -9.59 -1.95
C GLN A 75 -18.91 -8.74 -1.04
N ALA A 76 -18.94 -7.43 -1.26
CA ALA A 76 -19.64 -6.49 -0.40
C ALA A 76 -20.49 -5.52 -1.23
N PRO A 77 -21.67 -5.10 -0.75
CA PRO A 77 -22.38 -3.97 -1.36
C PRO A 77 -21.47 -2.74 -1.48
N THR A 78 -21.68 -1.92 -2.52
CA THR A 78 -20.85 -0.73 -2.79
C THR A 78 -20.79 0.24 -1.60
N ASP A 79 -21.88 0.36 -0.83
CA ASP A 79 -21.94 1.24 0.37
C ASP A 79 -21.73 0.50 1.69
N ALA A 80 -21.33 -0.78 1.67
CA ALA A 80 -21.09 -1.53 2.89
C ALA A 80 -19.92 -0.96 3.68
N ASP A 81 -20.17 -0.68 4.96
CA ASP A 81 -19.13 -0.28 5.90
C ASP A 81 -18.33 -1.50 6.37
N LEU A 82 -17.07 -1.55 5.94
CA LEU A 82 -16.10 -2.57 6.32
C LEU A 82 -15.17 -2.10 7.45
N SER A 83 -15.29 -0.83 7.88
CA SER A 83 -14.35 -0.11 8.76
C SER A 83 -14.04 -0.78 10.09
N GLN A 84 -14.92 -1.67 10.57
CA GLN A 84 -14.77 -2.35 11.86
C GLN A 84 -14.24 -3.78 11.74
N GLN A 85 -14.03 -4.29 10.53
CA GLN A 85 -13.64 -5.67 10.34
C GLN A 85 -12.12 -5.84 10.46
N PRO A 86 -11.61 -6.80 11.25
CA PRO A 86 -10.16 -6.97 11.48
C PRO A 86 -9.41 -7.44 10.22
N TRP A 87 -10.11 -8.05 9.28
CA TRP A 87 -9.62 -8.54 8.00
C TRP A 87 -9.74 -7.53 6.86
N GLN A 88 -10.23 -6.31 7.13
CA GLN A 88 -10.43 -5.31 6.09
C GLN A 88 -9.11 -4.77 5.51
N GLY A 89 -9.16 -4.26 4.29
CA GLY A 89 -8.21 -3.32 3.72
C GLY A 89 -8.91 -2.07 3.21
N GLY A 90 -8.15 -1.11 2.66
CA GLY A 90 -8.74 0.00 1.91
C GLY A 90 -9.37 -0.51 0.61
N ARG A 91 -10.52 0.03 0.19
CA ARG A 91 -11.20 -0.36 -1.08
C ARG A 91 -10.29 -0.22 -2.31
N ASN A 92 -9.41 0.79 -2.29
CA ASN A 92 -8.43 1.04 -3.36
C ASN A 92 -7.04 0.45 -3.07
N GLN A 93 -6.89 -0.32 -2.00
CA GLN A 93 -5.62 -0.93 -1.63
C GLN A 93 -5.65 -2.42 -1.99
N PRO A 94 -4.53 -3.03 -2.43
CA PRO A 94 -4.49 -4.45 -2.74
C PRO A 94 -4.22 -5.33 -1.51
N PHE A 95 -4.28 -4.78 -0.30
CA PHE A 95 -3.90 -5.49 0.92
C PHE A 95 -4.75 -5.09 2.12
N THR A 96 -4.80 -6.02 3.08
CA THR A 96 -5.48 -5.80 4.36
C THR A 96 -4.69 -4.89 5.30
N ASN A 97 -5.39 -4.21 6.20
CA ASN A 97 -4.79 -3.37 7.24
C ASN A 97 -3.86 -4.16 8.15
N ALA A 98 -4.17 -5.42 8.43
CA ALA A 98 -3.32 -6.28 9.24
C ALA A 98 -1.95 -6.54 8.60
N LEU A 99 -1.91 -6.80 7.28
CA LEU A 99 -0.65 -6.94 6.54
C LEU A 99 0.11 -5.62 6.48
N ALA A 100 -0.62 -4.51 6.27
CA ALA A 100 -0.04 -3.19 6.27
C ALA A 100 0.66 -2.89 7.60
N GLN A 101 -0.02 -3.09 8.73
CA GLN A 101 0.54 -2.89 10.08
C GLN A 101 1.82 -3.70 10.30
N GLU A 102 1.86 -4.94 9.83
CA GLU A 102 3.05 -5.79 9.91
C GLU A 102 4.22 -5.23 9.10
N VAL A 103 3.99 -4.86 7.83
CA VAL A 103 4.99 -4.20 6.97
C VAL A 103 5.50 -2.92 7.63
N PHE A 104 4.63 -2.13 8.26
CA PHE A 104 5.03 -0.91 8.95
C PHE A 104 5.81 -1.14 10.23
N ALA A 105 5.46 -2.16 11.01
CA ALA A 105 6.28 -2.57 12.15
C ALA A 105 7.70 -2.90 11.69
N MET A 106 7.84 -3.65 10.59
CA MET A 106 9.14 -3.99 10.02
C MET A 106 9.90 -2.75 9.51
N LEU A 107 9.22 -1.82 8.83
CA LEU A 107 9.84 -0.57 8.38
C LEU A 107 10.32 0.30 9.55
N ARG A 108 9.56 0.33 10.65
CA ARG A 108 9.95 1.04 11.88
C ARG A 108 11.15 0.42 12.59
N GLU A 109 11.33 -0.89 12.46
CA GLU A 109 12.50 -1.63 12.94
C GLU A 109 13.69 -1.51 11.97
N GLU A 110 13.63 -0.61 10.99
CA GLU A 110 14.69 -0.33 10.00
C GLU A 110 15.06 -1.55 9.13
N LEU A 111 14.15 -2.53 9.00
CA LEU A 111 14.33 -3.63 8.06
C LEU A 111 14.37 -3.09 6.63
N THR A 112 15.36 -3.55 5.87
CA THR A 112 15.47 -3.21 4.44
C THR A 112 14.28 -3.77 3.66
N LEU A 113 13.83 -3.07 2.61
CA LEU A 113 12.70 -3.49 1.78
C LEU A 113 12.87 -4.91 1.23
N THR A 114 14.10 -5.27 0.84
CA THR A 114 14.44 -6.64 0.39
C THR A 114 14.20 -7.68 1.48
N ARG A 115 14.49 -7.36 2.74
CA ARG A 115 14.23 -8.26 3.88
C ARG A 115 12.74 -8.39 4.13
N ILE A 116 11.99 -7.30 4.02
CA ILE A 116 10.53 -7.30 4.16
C ILE A 116 9.88 -8.16 3.06
N CYS A 117 10.27 -7.99 1.79
CA CYS A 117 9.80 -8.85 0.69
C CYS A 117 10.06 -10.33 0.96
N LYS A 118 11.24 -10.68 1.49
CA LYS A 118 11.57 -12.08 1.80
C LYS A 118 10.73 -12.65 2.95
N LEU A 119 10.46 -11.86 3.99
CA LEU A 119 9.70 -12.32 5.15
C LEU A 119 8.19 -12.40 4.86
N THR A 120 7.69 -11.47 4.06
CA THR A 120 6.25 -11.35 3.78
C THR A 120 5.84 -12.04 2.49
N GLY A 121 6.77 -12.36 1.60
CA GLY A 121 6.48 -12.84 0.25
C GLY A 121 5.93 -11.75 -0.68
N ILE A 122 5.81 -10.49 -0.21
CA ILE A 122 5.23 -9.40 -0.99
C ILE A 122 6.20 -9.01 -2.11
N PRO A 123 5.73 -8.94 -3.38
CA PRO A 123 6.52 -8.42 -4.48
C PRO A 123 6.99 -6.99 -4.18
N ILE A 124 8.22 -6.62 -4.59
CA ILE A 124 8.74 -5.27 -4.35
C ILE A 124 7.82 -4.18 -4.96
N ALA A 125 7.11 -4.53 -6.04
CA ALA A 125 6.08 -3.69 -6.65
C ALA A 125 4.85 -3.47 -5.74
N ASP A 126 4.47 -4.40 -4.88
CA ASP A 126 3.36 -4.12 -3.95
C ASP A 126 3.84 -3.33 -2.73
N LEU A 127 5.12 -3.46 -2.39
CA LEU A 127 5.72 -2.75 -1.26
C LEU A 127 5.72 -1.23 -1.44
N TRP A 128 5.81 -0.73 -2.69
CA TRP A 128 5.70 0.71 -2.96
C TRP A 128 4.29 1.25 -2.72
N ARG A 129 3.24 0.45 -2.87
CA ARG A 129 1.86 0.88 -2.58
C ARG A 129 1.69 1.15 -1.09
N PHE A 130 2.33 0.36 -0.22
CA PHE A 130 2.35 0.61 1.21
C PHE A 130 3.09 1.91 1.54
N GLN A 131 4.25 2.14 0.92
CA GLN A 131 5.02 3.36 1.13
C GLN A 131 4.30 4.61 0.61
N TYR A 132 3.65 4.52 -0.56
CA TYR A 132 2.84 5.59 -1.10
C TYR A 132 1.65 5.91 -0.19
N ALA A 133 0.95 4.89 0.31
CA ALA A 133 -0.17 5.09 1.23
C ALA A 133 0.25 5.74 2.55
N LEU A 134 1.48 5.51 3.02
CA LEU A 134 2.07 6.24 4.15
C LEU A 134 2.36 7.70 3.81
N ASP A 135 3.11 7.92 2.73
CA ASP A 135 3.60 9.25 2.37
C ASP A 135 2.43 10.23 2.11
N ASN A 136 1.30 9.73 1.61
CA ASN A 136 0.10 10.52 1.35
C ASN A 136 -0.90 10.54 2.52
N GLY A 137 -0.58 9.89 3.65
CA GLY A 137 -1.46 9.82 4.82
C GLY A 137 -2.78 9.07 4.59
N GLU A 138 -2.92 8.36 3.47
CA GLU A 138 -4.10 7.54 3.14
C GLU A 138 -4.24 6.35 4.08
N TRP A 139 -3.13 5.95 4.71
CA TRP A 139 -3.09 4.90 5.71
C TRP A 139 -2.70 5.45 7.08
N SER A 140 -3.63 5.40 8.05
CA SER A 140 -3.37 5.72 9.45
C SER A 140 -3.77 4.53 10.34
N PRO A 141 -2.82 3.95 11.10
CA PRO A 141 -3.11 2.80 11.96
C PRO A 141 -4.14 3.15 13.06
N ALA A 142 -4.26 4.43 13.41
CA ALA A 142 -5.18 4.91 14.44
C ALA A 142 -6.66 4.74 14.06
N ARG A 143 -7.02 4.80 12.78
CA ARG A 143 -8.43 4.62 12.34
C ARG A 143 -8.89 3.15 12.39
N SER A 144 -7.95 2.20 12.33
CA SER A 144 -8.28 0.76 12.40
C SER A 144 -8.36 0.22 13.83
N ALA A 145 -7.78 0.93 14.80
CA ALA A 145 -7.79 0.52 16.21
C ALA A 145 -8.75 1.35 17.09
N ALA A 146 -9.09 2.58 16.67
CA ALA A 146 -10.02 3.42 17.41
C ALA A 146 -11.47 3.08 17.06
N GLY A 147 -11.98 2.00 17.65
CA GLY A 147 -13.40 1.89 17.91
C GLY A 147 -13.83 3.16 18.66
N SER A 148 -14.76 3.90 18.08
CA SER A 148 -15.56 4.94 18.75
C SER A 148 -14.78 5.90 19.67
N ALA A 149 -14.21 6.96 19.09
CA ALA A 149 -14.04 8.21 19.81
C ALA A 149 -14.72 9.33 19.01
N THR A 150 -15.84 9.78 19.56
CA THR A 150 -16.65 10.94 19.19
C THR A 150 -15.79 12.12 18.72
N PRO A 151 -16.20 12.86 17.68
CA PRO A 151 -15.44 14.03 17.24
C PRO A 151 -15.56 15.12 18.31
N ARG A 152 -14.46 15.42 18.99
CA ARG A 152 -14.30 16.70 19.69
C ARG A 152 -13.40 17.59 18.84
N ALA A 153 -14.03 18.64 18.33
CA ALA A 153 -13.39 19.73 17.64
C ALA A 153 -12.38 20.44 18.57
N ASP A 154 -11.43 21.09 17.90
CA ASP A 154 -10.54 22.14 18.36
C ASP A 154 -9.38 21.73 19.26
N SER A 155 -8.20 21.57 18.65
CA SER A 155 -7.06 22.43 19.00
C SER A 155 -6.06 22.49 17.84
N SER A 156 -5.92 23.68 17.30
CA SER A 156 -4.81 24.18 16.49
C SER A 156 -3.44 23.72 17.01
N GLY A 157 -2.70 22.99 16.17
CA GLY A 157 -1.26 22.74 16.24
C GLY A 157 -0.65 22.95 14.85
N PRO A 158 0.60 23.43 14.74
CA PRO A 158 1.04 24.29 13.66
C PRO A 158 1.05 23.56 12.32
N SER A 159 0.43 24.20 11.34
CA SER A 159 0.58 23.93 9.92
C SER A 159 2.07 23.83 9.57
N SER A 160 2.54 22.62 9.26
CA SER A 160 3.76 22.43 8.49
C SER A 160 3.65 23.26 7.20
N PRO A 161 4.72 23.95 6.77
CA PRO A 161 4.70 24.73 5.54
C PRO A 161 4.44 23.80 4.34
N PRO A 162 3.87 24.32 3.25
CA PRO A 162 3.44 23.51 2.12
C PRO A 162 4.64 22.77 1.51
N ASP A 163 4.45 21.48 1.22
CA ASP A 163 5.36 20.61 0.44
C ASP A 163 5.56 21.08 -1.04
N GLY A 164 5.37 22.37 -1.32
CA GLY A 164 5.36 22.97 -2.65
C GLY A 164 6.71 23.07 -3.35
N ASP A 165 7.79 22.54 -2.77
CA ASP A 165 9.17 22.74 -3.24
C ASP A 165 9.80 21.54 -3.96
N ILE A 166 9.21 20.35 -3.85
CA ILE A 166 9.74 19.11 -4.46
C ILE A 166 8.69 18.50 -5.40
N PRO A 167 9.00 18.27 -6.68
CA PRO A 167 8.09 17.60 -7.61
C PRO A 167 7.67 16.21 -7.13
N ASN A 168 6.42 15.83 -7.39
CA ASN A 168 5.90 14.49 -7.10
C ASN A 168 6.70 13.41 -7.85
N LEU A 169 6.69 12.18 -7.35
CA LEU A 169 7.49 11.07 -7.91
C LEU A 169 7.18 10.78 -9.39
N ASN A 170 5.93 10.98 -9.80
CA ASN A 170 5.46 10.76 -11.17
C ASN A 170 5.84 11.90 -12.13
N HIS A 171 6.52 12.95 -11.63
CA HIS A 171 6.91 14.08 -12.47
C HIS A 171 8.04 13.66 -13.44
N PRO A 172 7.92 13.94 -14.75
CA PRO A 172 8.89 13.50 -15.76
C PRO A 172 10.31 14.02 -15.49
N VAL A 173 10.44 15.16 -14.82
CA VAL A 173 11.73 15.73 -14.39
C VAL A 173 12.64 14.72 -13.70
N TRP A 174 12.09 13.79 -12.89
CA TRP A 174 12.91 12.78 -12.21
C TRP A 174 13.52 11.79 -13.21
N ALA A 175 12.72 11.35 -14.18
CA ALA A 175 13.17 10.49 -15.26
C ALA A 175 14.24 11.18 -16.11
N ASP A 176 14.06 12.47 -16.41
CA ASP A 176 15.00 13.25 -17.21
C ASP A 176 16.33 13.47 -16.48
N ILE A 177 16.31 13.73 -15.17
CA ILE A 177 17.53 13.84 -14.35
C ILE A 177 18.27 12.51 -14.28
N ALA A 178 17.54 11.42 -14.04
CA ALA A 178 18.10 10.08 -13.90
C ALA A 178 18.70 9.58 -15.21
N LYS A 179 18.06 9.85 -16.35
CA LYS A 179 18.55 9.51 -17.70
C LYS A 179 19.62 10.48 -18.22
N GLY A 180 19.78 11.64 -17.58
CA GLY A 180 20.72 12.67 -18.00
C GLY A 180 20.23 13.60 -19.11
N GLY A 181 18.93 13.59 -19.40
CA GLY A 181 18.28 14.58 -20.27
C GLY A 181 18.20 15.97 -19.63
N LEU A 182 18.28 16.05 -18.30
CA LEU A 182 18.38 17.31 -17.56
C LEU A 182 19.74 17.41 -16.84
N GLU A 183 20.58 18.35 -17.28
CA GLU A 183 21.83 18.68 -16.61
C GLU A 183 21.56 19.69 -15.48
N ILE A 184 21.49 19.19 -14.26
CA ILE A 184 21.47 20.02 -13.04
C ILE A 184 22.89 20.48 -12.76
N ASP A 185 23.08 21.78 -12.51
CA ASP A 185 24.36 22.31 -12.02
C ASP A 185 24.54 21.88 -10.55
N THR A 186 25.15 20.70 -10.37
CA THR A 186 25.38 20.10 -9.06
C THR A 186 26.57 20.73 -8.37
N ARG A 187 26.33 21.51 -7.31
CA ARG A 187 27.39 22.04 -6.43
C ARG A 187 27.82 21.03 -5.37
N VAL A 188 27.00 20.00 -5.17
CA VAL A 188 27.19 18.96 -4.17
C VAL A 188 27.75 17.68 -4.81
N LEU A 189 28.99 17.33 -4.43
CA LEU A 189 29.71 16.16 -4.97
C LEU A 189 28.97 14.83 -4.72
N SER A 190 28.30 14.68 -3.60
CA SER A 190 27.54 13.47 -3.25
C SER A 190 26.32 13.27 -4.16
N LEU A 191 25.67 14.34 -4.62
CA LEU A 191 24.61 14.25 -5.63
C LEU A 191 25.19 13.81 -6.99
N LYS A 192 26.35 14.34 -7.37
CA LYS A 192 27.03 13.95 -8.62
C LYS A 192 27.42 12.47 -8.61
N MET A 193 27.91 11.96 -7.48
CA MET A 193 28.23 10.53 -7.30
C MET A 193 26.98 9.65 -7.32
N LEU A 194 25.89 10.08 -6.68
CA LEU A 194 24.59 9.41 -6.73
C LEU A 194 24.12 9.32 -8.19
N LEU A 195 24.05 10.44 -8.90
CA LEU A 195 23.60 10.50 -10.30
C LEU A 195 24.48 9.64 -11.23
N ALA A 196 25.80 9.67 -11.07
CA ALA A 196 26.72 8.83 -11.84
C ALA A 196 26.47 7.33 -11.60
N ARG A 197 26.26 6.93 -10.34
CA ARG A 197 25.90 5.56 -9.97
C ARG A 197 24.54 5.15 -10.53
N LEU A 198 23.52 6.01 -10.41
CA LEU A 198 22.17 5.77 -10.94
C LEU A 198 22.22 5.57 -12.46
N ARG A 199 22.93 6.43 -13.19
CA ARG A 199 23.10 6.34 -14.65
C ARG A 199 23.82 5.07 -15.07
N SER A 200 24.91 4.71 -14.39
CA SER A 200 25.63 3.46 -14.67
C SER A 200 24.76 2.22 -14.46
N GLN A 201 23.89 2.23 -13.45
CA GLN A 201 22.95 1.14 -13.19
C GLN A 201 21.83 1.07 -14.22
N LEU A 202 21.32 2.22 -14.68
CA LEU A 202 20.32 2.32 -15.74
C LEU A 202 20.82 1.86 -17.11
N GLN A 203 22.10 2.08 -17.42
CA GLN A 203 22.72 1.57 -18.66
C GLN A 203 22.86 0.05 -18.65
N ARG A 204 22.89 -0.58 -17.47
CA ARG A 204 23.13 -2.01 -17.29
C ARG A 204 21.84 -2.82 -17.18
N THR A 205 20.71 -2.17 -16.90
CA THR A 205 19.41 -2.81 -16.68
C THR A 205 18.31 -1.86 -17.12
N SER A 206 17.60 -2.17 -18.22
CA SER A 206 16.51 -1.35 -18.77
C SER A 206 15.13 -1.81 -18.27
N ASP A 207 15.05 -2.24 -17.01
CA ASP A 207 13.80 -2.66 -16.41
C ASP A 207 13.05 -1.42 -15.89
N GLU A 208 11.77 -1.29 -16.27
CA GLU A 208 10.90 -0.20 -15.86
C GLU A 208 10.73 -0.18 -14.33
N GLU A 209 10.77 -1.35 -13.69
CA GLU A 209 10.74 -1.48 -12.23
C GLU A 209 12.02 -0.95 -11.58
N VAL A 210 13.19 -1.18 -12.20
CA VAL A 210 14.47 -0.67 -11.73
C VAL A 210 14.55 0.84 -11.92
N MET A 211 14.03 1.37 -13.03
CA MET A 211 13.92 2.82 -13.25
C MET A 211 13.15 3.49 -12.10
N MET A 212 11.99 2.94 -11.73
CA MET A 212 11.15 3.48 -10.65
C MET A 212 11.90 3.54 -9.32
N LEU A 213 12.66 2.49 -8.97
CA LEU A 213 13.49 2.44 -7.76
C LEU A 213 14.57 3.54 -7.76
N LYS A 214 15.15 3.85 -8.92
CA LYS A 214 16.18 4.89 -9.07
C LYS A 214 15.60 6.29 -8.93
N LEU A 215 14.40 6.53 -9.45
CA LEU A 215 13.69 7.80 -9.27
C LEU A 215 13.32 8.04 -7.80
N GLN A 216 12.97 6.97 -7.08
CA GLN A 216 12.65 7.03 -5.67
C GLN A 216 13.89 7.28 -4.79
N GLU A 217 15.00 6.60 -5.07
CA GLU A 217 16.30 6.83 -4.40
C GLU A 217 16.73 8.30 -4.57
N LEU A 218 16.55 8.83 -5.77
CA LEU A 218 16.81 10.24 -6.10
C LEU A 218 15.90 11.20 -5.32
N ARG A 219 14.57 11.03 -5.37
CA ARG A 219 13.63 11.89 -4.64
C ARG A 219 13.88 11.85 -3.14
N ARG A 220 14.13 10.67 -2.55
CA ARG A 220 14.44 10.53 -1.12
C ARG A 220 15.73 11.26 -0.76
N TYR A 221 16.75 11.20 -1.63
CA TYR A 221 17.97 11.96 -1.43
C TYR A 221 17.72 13.47 -1.41
N PHE A 222 16.88 13.98 -2.31
CA PHE A 222 16.48 15.40 -2.33
C PHE A 222 15.66 15.80 -1.09
N VAL A 223 14.74 14.94 -0.61
CA VAL A 223 13.92 15.17 0.59
C VAL A 223 14.79 15.20 1.85
N ASN A 224 15.73 14.27 2.00
CA ASN A 224 16.57 14.18 3.18
C ASN A 224 17.65 15.28 3.22
N ASN A 225 18.12 15.72 2.05
CA ASN A 225 19.19 16.72 1.93
C ASN A 225 18.68 18.11 1.49
N ARG A 226 17.40 18.43 1.76
CA ARG A 226 16.75 19.70 1.37
C ARG A 226 17.58 20.95 1.71
N ARG A 227 18.21 20.96 2.90
CA ARG A 227 19.02 22.09 3.38
C ARG A 227 20.36 22.26 2.65
N LEU A 228 20.90 21.18 2.10
CA LEU A 228 22.16 21.17 1.36
C LEU A 228 21.93 21.42 -0.14
N LEU A 229 20.76 21.04 -0.65
CA LEU A 229 20.41 21.08 -2.08
C LEU A 229 19.54 22.28 -2.46
N VAL A 230 19.67 23.41 -1.75
CA VAL A 230 18.82 24.59 -1.96
C VAL A 230 19.00 25.17 -3.37
N HIS A 231 20.21 25.11 -3.93
CA HIS A 231 20.52 25.59 -5.28
C HIS A 231 19.88 24.69 -6.34
N GLU A 232 19.98 23.38 -6.15
CA GLU A 232 19.48 22.34 -7.05
C GLU A 232 17.95 22.25 -7.00
N LEU A 233 17.35 22.42 -5.82
CA LEU A 233 15.90 22.54 -5.64
C LEU A 233 15.34 23.80 -6.32
N LYS A 234 16.11 24.89 -6.35
CA LYS A 234 15.71 26.12 -7.06
C LYS A 234 15.72 25.91 -8.58
N GLN A 235 16.65 25.12 -9.11
CA GLN A 235 16.67 24.74 -10.53
C GLN A 235 15.50 23.82 -10.88
N LEU A 236 15.19 22.84 -10.03
CA LEU A 236 14.02 21.95 -10.19
C LEU A 236 12.69 22.72 -10.30
N ARG A 237 12.56 23.89 -9.63
CA ARG A 237 11.37 24.75 -9.73
C ARG A 237 11.27 25.48 -11.08
N GLY A 238 12.38 25.74 -11.75
CA GLY A 238 12.41 26.41 -13.06
C GLY A 238 11.95 25.53 -14.22
N TYR A 239 11.81 24.22 -14.00
CA TYR A 239 11.37 23.22 -14.98
C TYR A 239 9.94 22.71 -14.71
N ARG A 240 9.13 23.48 -13.97
CA ARG A 240 7.69 23.21 -13.74
C ARG A 240 6.84 23.57 -14.95
#